data_AF-A0A519GUV9-F1
#
_entry.id   AF-A0A519GUV9-F1
#
_cell.length_a   1.000
_cell.length_b   1.000
_cell.length_c   1.000
_cell.angle_alpha   90.00
_cell.angle_beta   90.00
_cell.angle_gamma   90.00
#
_symmetry.space_group_name_H-M   'P 1'
#
loop_
_entity.id
_entity.type
_entity.pdbx_description
1 polymer ?
#
loop_
_entity_poly.entity_id
_entity_poly.type
_entity_poly.pdbx_seq_one_letter_code
_entity_poly.pdbx_strand_id
1 'polypeptide(L)' 'KYLADLPQLARRRLAAAGVRRVSGNDGSDDWCTVLRSSRFFAHRRDRQSGRFAALVWLD' A
#
# COMPACT_ATOMS: atom_id res chain seq x y z
N LYS A 1 7.32 -19.64 -7.44
CA LYS A 1 6.86 -18.23 -7.34
C LYS A 1 6.68 -17.88 -5.87
N TYR A 2 6.66 -16.59 -5.52
CA TYR A 2 6.52 -16.12 -4.13
C TYR A 2 5.41 -15.08 -4.03
N LEU A 3 4.76 -14.99 -2.87
CA LEU A 3 3.87 -13.88 -2.50
C LEU A 3 4.70 -12.82 -1.79
N ALA A 4 4.68 -11.59 -2.31
CA ALA A 4 5.46 -10.48 -1.74
C ALA A 4 4.59 -9.64 -0.80
N ASP A 5 5.03 -9.52 0.45
CA ASP A 5 4.50 -8.56 1.41
C ASP A 5 5.17 -7.19 1.18
N LEU A 6 4.53 -6.38 0.34
CA LEU A 6 5.04 -5.05 -0.02
C LEU A 6 5.04 -4.08 1.19
N PRO A 7 4.01 -4.03 2.05
CA PRO A 7 4.02 -3.19 3.24
C PRO A 7 5.18 -3.52 4.19
N GLN A 8 5.47 -4.79 4.46
CA GLN A 8 6.63 -5.14 5.30
C GLN A 8 7.95 -4.79 4.65
N LEU A 9 8.09 -4.98 3.33
CA LEU A 9 9.31 -4.56 2.63
C LEU A 9 9.54 -3.05 2.75
N ALA A 10 8.47 -2.25 2.64
CA ALA A 10 8.54 -0.81 2.84
C ALA A 10 8.93 -0.46 4.28
N ARG A 11 8.32 -1.10 5.29
CA ARG A 11 8.65 -0.89 6.72
C ARG A 11 10.11 -1.20 7.03
N ARG A 12 10.65 -2.29 6.50
CA ARG A 12 12.07 -2.64 6.65
C ARG A 12 12.99 -1.56 6.08
N ARG A 13 12.66 -1.04 4.89
CA ARG A 13 13.44 0.04 4.25
C ARG A 13 13.35 1.36 5.03
N LEU A 14 12.16 1.70 5.52
CA LEU A 14 11.94 2.90 6.34
C LEU A 14 12.71 2.82 7.66
N ALA A 15 12.69 1.67 8.34
CA ALA A 15 13.46 1.44 9.55
C ALA A 15 14.97 1.57 9.30
N ALA A 16 15.49 0.99 8.22
CA ALA A 16 16.89 1.14 7.81
C ALA A 16 17.28 2.59 7.51
N ALA A 17 16.33 3.42 7.07
CA ALA A 17 16.50 4.86 6.87
C ALA A 17 16.33 5.70 8.16
N GLY A 18 16.14 5.06 9.32
CA GLY A 18 15.96 5.75 10.61
C GLY A 18 14.54 6.27 10.88
N VAL A 19 13.57 5.95 10.03
CA VAL A 19 12.16 6.33 10.25
C VAL A 19 11.54 5.42 11.30
N ARG A 20 11.22 5.99 12.47
CA ARG A 20 10.73 5.24 13.64
C ARG A 20 9.20 5.20 13.78
N ARG A 21 8.49 6.17 13.18
CA ARG A 21 7.03 6.26 13.26
C ARG A 21 6.42 5.97 11.90
N VAL A 22 5.84 4.78 11.77
CA VAL A 22 5.21 4.31 10.52
C VAL A 22 3.80 3.81 10.83
N SER A 23 2.80 4.45 10.22
CA SER A 23 1.37 4.16 10.39
C SER A 23 0.69 3.89 9.04
N GLY A 24 -0.58 3.47 9.07
CA GLY A 24 -1.33 3.08 7.88
C GLY A 24 -0.95 1.66 7.44
N ASN A 25 -1.14 1.37 6.14
CA ASN A 25 -0.98 0.06 5.50
C ASN A 25 -0.05 -0.90 6.25
N ASP A 26 -0.65 -1.83 6.98
CA ASP A 26 0.01 -2.83 7.82
C ASP A 26 0.08 -4.21 7.17
N GLY A 27 -0.38 -4.34 5.92
CA GLY A 27 -0.43 -5.60 5.20
C GLY A 27 -1.68 -6.43 5.45
N SER A 28 -2.60 -5.98 6.31
CA SER A 28 -3.90 -6.64 6.48
C SER A 28 -4.78 -6.53 5.21
N ASP A 29 -5.76 -7.44 5.11
CA ASP A 29 -6.68 -7.50 3.97
C ASP A 29 -7.50 -6.21 3.78
N ASP A 30 -7.67 -5.41 4.83
CA ASP A 30 -8.34 -4.11 4.75
C ASP A 30 -7.61 -3.09 3.88
N TRP A 31 -6.29 -3.24 3.70
CA TRP A 31 -5.48 -2.42 2.81
C TRP A 31 -5.27 -3.04 1.42
N CYS A 32 -5.71 -4.27 1.21
CA CYS A 32 -5.49 -4.99 -0.03
C CYS A 32 -6.37 -4.41 -1.16
N THR A 33 -5.75 -3.70 -2.09
CA THR A 33 -6.43 -3.10 -3.25
C THR A 33 -7.16 -4.13 -4.10
N VAL A 34 -6.65 -5.37 -4.18
CA VAL A 34 -7.28 -6.47 -4.92
C VAL A 34 -8.54 -6.96 -4.20
N LEU A 35 -8.49 -7.18 -2.89
CA LEU A 35 -9.60 -7.77 -2.11
C LEU A 35 -10.71 -6.77 -1.78
N ARG A 36 -10.40 -5.48 -1.60
CA ARG A 36 -11.37 -4.45 -1.23
C ARG A 36 -11.87 -3.68 -2.46
N SER A 37 -12.53 -4.39 -3.38
CA SER A 37 -12.99 -3.85 -4.67
C SER A 37 -13.99 -2.69 -4.57
N SER A 38 -14.81 -2.64 -3.52
CA SER A 38 -15.74 -1.53 -3.27
C SER A 38 -15.04 -0.23 -2.85
N ARG A 39 -13.77 -0.31 -2.44
CA ARG A 39 -12.99 0.83 -1.95
C ARG A 39 -11.85 1.21 -2.89
N PHE A 40 -11.29 0.24 -3.62
CA PHE A 40 -10.07 0.43 -4.38
C PHE A 40 -10.16 -0.02 -5.84
N PHE A 41 -9.66 0.84 -6.75
CA PHE A 41 -9.13 0.41 -8.05
C PHE A 41 -7.93 -0.53 -7.86
N ALA A 42 -7.84 -1.59 -8.67
CA ALA A 42 -6.68 -2.49 -8.65
C ALA A 42 -6.27 -2.94 -10.04
N HIS A 43 -5.10 -2.47 -10.50
CA HIS A 43 -4.56 -2.84 -11.81
C HIS A 43 -4.36 -4.36 -11.96
N ARG A 44 -3.94 -5.07 -10.89
CA ARG A 44 -3.77 -6.53 -10.90
C ARG A 44 -5.08 -7.28 -11.17
N ARG A 45 -6.19 -6.73 -10.71
CA ARG A 45 -7.54 -7.31 -10.86
C ARG A 45 -8.17 -6.92 -12.20
N ASP A 46 -8.14 -5.63 -12.50
CA ASP A 46 -9.00 -5.03 -13.53
C ASP A 46 -8.26 -4.75 -14.86
N ARG A 47 -6.91 -4.73 -14.83
CA ARG A 47 -6.01 -4.22 -15.89
C ARG A 47 -6.26 -2.77 -16.30
N GLN A 48 -7.41 -2.47 -16.90
CA GLN A 48 -7.86 -1.13 -17.23
C GLN A 48 -8.75 -0.62 -16.08
N SER A 49 -8.25 0.36 -15.32
CA SER A 49 -8.92 0.90 -14.13
C SER A 49 -8.51 2.34 -13.87
N GLY A 50 -9.21 3.01 -12.96
CA GLY A 50 -8.82 4.30 -12.43
C GLY A 50 -7.50 4.27 -11.64
N ARG A 51 -7.10 5.42 -11.11
CA ARG A 51 -5.89 5.58 -10.29
C ARG A 51 -6.23 6.40 -9.05
N PHE A 52 -5.57 6.06 -7.94
CA PHE A 52 -5.57 6.90 -6.76
C PHE A 52 -4.33 7.80 -6.73
N ALA A 53 -4.43 8.86 -5.94
CA ALA A 53 -3.31 9.70 -5.56
C ALA A 53 -3.17 9.69 -4.03
N ALA A 54 -1.94 9.79 -3.55
CA ALA A 54 -1.63 10.11 -2.16
C ALA A 54 -1.08 11.54 -2.13
N LEU A 55 -1.64 12.39 -1.27
CA LEU A 55 -1.29 13.81 -1.18
C LEU A 55 -0.85 14.15 0.24
N VAL A 56 0.10 15.09 0.35
CA VAL A 56 0.57 15.68 1.60
C VAL A 56 0.95 17.13 1.31
N TRP A 57 0.59 18.05 2.22
CA TRP A 57 0.94 19.47 2.13
C TRP A 57 1.22 20.04 3.52
N LEU A 58 1.90 21.19 3.55
CA LEU A 58 1.99 22.04 4.73
C LEU A 58 0.90 23.11 4.60
N ASP A 59 0.35 23.55 5.73
CA ASP A 59 -0.60 24.66 5.78
C ASP A 59 0.08 26.01 5.44
#